data_AF-A0A653NRK0-F1
#
_entry.id   AF-A0A653NRK0-F1
#
_cell.length_a   1.000
_cell.length_b   1.000
_cell.length_c   1.000
_cell.angle_alpha   90.00
_cell.angle_beta   90.00
_cell.angle_gamma   90.00
#
_symmetry.space_group_name_H-M   'P 1'
#
loop_
_entity.id
_entity.type
_entity.pdbx_description
1 polymer ?
#
loop_
_entity_poly.entity_id
_entity_poly.type
_entity_poly.pdbx_seq_one_letter_code
_entity_poly.pdbx_strand_id
1 'polypeptide(L)'
;MDLRDYIRILRNNWLSILLVTLLGVAVAAGATALTKPTYTARTQIFVAVNSGDTASDILQGSSFSEKRVTSYVSLATSPRVLAPVIEDLGLDLTVQGLAATIEATAPPQTVLINLSASHEDPAQSAEIANAVAESLIATVYEVEDPGGSNDPLVDLSVVEQASVPLTPSSPRVALNLVLGLVVGAALGVAFALLRTLLDSRVRNREDVERITDAPILGAFADHKSAEEEPIISLDDQFDPRAENYRQLRTHLKFTNVDGGTQSVVVTSSIPGEGKTTTSCNLGVMMAESGSRVVIIDADLRRPRVAKTLGLEGAVGLSTILSGQIDLEDAIQSWGPDGELDIITSGEIPPNPSELLGSEAMRRLLRQLEGRYDVVLLDAPPLQPVTDPTVLASMASGVMLVTRVDGYVHREQLQGGLDSLASVDARVLGLVLTRVPQKRGTYYAYQYAYESDVVEPTSARRSQGGRSSSAGGASTRGRGQSNQKALTGMRFR
;
A
#
# COMPACT_ATOMS: atom_id res chain seq x y z
N MET A 1 11.85 -3.48 2.30
CA MET A 1 10.44 -3.78 2.00
C MET A 1 10.29 -5.28 1.93
N ASP A 2 9.42 -5.81 2.77
CA ASP A 2 9.16 -7.24 2.85
C ASP A 2 8.04 -7.66 1.87
N LEU A 3 7.92 -8.96 1.55
CA LEU A 3 6.84 -9.45 0.67
C LEU A 3 5.43 -9.06 1.19
N ARG A 4 5.30 -8.96 2.52
CA ARG A 4 4.08 -8.53 3.22
C ARG A 4 3.71 -7.07 2.93
N ASP A 5 4.71 -6.19 2.75
CA ASP A 5 4.48 -4.78 2.43
C ASP A 5 3.83 -4.63 1.06
N TYR A 6 4.33 -5.36 0.05
CA TYR A 6 3.77 -5.33 -1.31
C TYR A 6 2.31 -5.79 -1.36
N ILE A 7 1.97 -6.88 -0.67
CA ILE A 7 0.59 -7.39 -0.60
C ILE A 7 -0.33 -6.37 0.08
N ARG A 8 0.15 -5.71 1.13
CA ARG A 8 -0.62 -4.68 1.84
C ARG A 8 -0.86 -3.46 0.95
N ILE A 9 0.14 -3.03 0.20
CA ILE A 9 0.03 -1.93 -0.77
C ILE A 9 -1.03 -2.24 -1.82
N LEU A 10 -0.96 -3.44 -2.42
CA LEU A 10 -1.94 -3.88 -3.40
C LEU A 10 -3.36 -3.88 -2.83
N ARG A 11 -3.53 -4.45 -1.63
CA ARG A 11 -4.85 -4.55 -0.97
C ARG A 11 -5.43 -3.21 -0.57
N ASN A 12 -4.61 -2.26 -0.11
CA ASN A 12 -5.11 -0.94 0.30
C ASN A 12 -5.42 -0.04 -0.90
N ASN A 13 -4.77 -0.26 -2.06
CA ASN A 13 -4.86 0.62 -3.22
C ASN A 13 -5.54 -0.05 -4.44
N TRP A 14 -6.18 -1.21 -4.28
CA TRP A 14 -6.76 -1.98 -5.40
C TRP A 14 -7.72 -1.17 -6.28
N LEU A 15 -8.51 -0.27 -5.68
CA LEU A 15 -9.41 0.64 -6.40
C LEU A 15 -8.65 1.59 -7.33
N SER A 16 -7.53 2.15 -6.87
CA SER A 16 -6.71 3.04 -7.70
C SER A 16 -6.03 2.28 -8.85
N ILE A 17 -5.55 1.06 -8.59
CA ILE A 17 -4.95 0.20 -9.62
C ILE A 17 -6.01 -0.14 -10.66
N LEU A 18 -7.21 -0.52 -10.24
CA LEU A 18 -8.33 -0.86 -11.12
C LEU A 18 -8.76 0.34 -11.98
N LEU A 19 -8.90 1.52 -11.39
CA LEU A 19 -9.28 2.74 -12.12
C LEU A 19 -8.26 3.13 -13.18
N VAL A 20 -6.96 3.10 -12.85
CA VAL A 20 -5.89 3.42 -13.82
C VAL A 20 -5.80 2.34 -14.91
N THR A 21 -6.02 1.08 -14.56
CA THR A 21 -6.07 -0.03 -15.54
C THR A 21 -7.24 0.15 -16.51
N LEU A 22 -8.43 0.45 -15.99
CA LEU A 22 -9.62 0.67 -16.80
C LEU A 22 -9.48 1.91 -17.69
N LEU A 23 -8.82 2.96 -17.20
CA LEU A 23 -8.46 4.12 -18.01
C LEU A 23 -7.52 3.74 -19.16
N GLY A 24 -6.50 2.91 -18.90
CA GLY A 24 -5.58 2.41 -19.94
C GLY A 24 -6.31 1.62 -21.04
N VAL A 25 -7.26 0.75 -20.65
CA VAL A 25 -8.11 0.02 -21.60
C VAL A 25 -9.02 0.97 -22.37
N ALA A 26 -9.64 1.95 -21.72
CA ALA A 26 -10.50 2.93 -22.37
C ALA A 26 -9.74 3.79 -23.40
N VAL A 27 -8.51 4.22 -23.07
CA VAL A 27 -7.63 4.95 -23.99
C VAL A 27 -7.25 4.06 -25.18
N ALA A 28 -6.88 2.81 -24.95
CA ALA A 28 -6.55 1.87 -26.03
C ALA A 28 -7.76 1.57 -26.92
N ALA A 29 -8.95 1.40 -26.35
CA ALA A 29 -10.19 1.20 -27.07
C ALA A 29 -10.56 2.44 -27.92
N GLY A 30 -10.45 3.64 -27.34
CA GLY A 30 -10.71 4.90 -28.04
C GLY A 30 -9.73 5.13 -29.20
N ALA A 31 -8.42 4.95 -28.95
CA ALA A 31 -7.41 5.04 -30.00
C ALA A 31 -7.63 4.02 -31.13
N THR A 32 -8.05 2.79 -30.77
CA THR A 32 -8.38 1.74 -31.74
C THR A 32 -9.64 2.11 -32.54
N ALA A 33 -10.67 2.65 -31.92
CA ALA A 33 -11.92 3.05 -32.59
C ALA A 33 -11.75 4.27 -33.51
N LEU A 34 -10.79 5.15 -33.20
CA LEU A 34 -10.44 6.30 -34.03
C LEU A 34 -9.52 5.94 -35.22
N THR A 35 -8.86 4.78 -35.17
CA THR A 35 -7.99 4.31 -36.25
C THR A 35 -8.85 3.69 -37.35
N LYS A 36 -8.72 4.19 -38.58
CA LYS A 36 -9.45 3.64 -39.72
C LYS A 36 -9.05 2.18 -40.00
N PRO A 37 -10.01 1.30 -40.33
CA PRO A 37 -9.71 -0.08 -40.67
C PRO A 37 -8.94 -0.14 -41.99
N THR A 38 -7.91 -0.98 -42.03
CA THR A 38 -7.16 -1.29 -43.25
C THR A 38 -7.24 -2.77 -43.54
N TYR A 39 -7.47 -3.07 -44.81
CA TYR A 39 -7.71 -4.40 -45.33
C TYR A 39 -6.52 -4.79 -46.18
N THR A 40 -6.07 -6.04 -46.05
CA THR A 40 -4.93 -6.55 -46.82
C THR A 40 -5.42 -7.70 -47.66
N ALA A 41 -5.24 -7.60 -48.98
CA ALA A 41 -5.53 -8.67 -49.93
C ALA A 41 -4.23 -9.22 -50.49
N ARG A 42 -4.18 -10.53 -50.75
CA ARG A 42 -2.95 -11.24 -51.15
C ARG A 42 -3.17 -12.02 -52.45
N THR A 43 -2.24 -11.88 -53.38
CA THR A 43 -2.14 -12.69 -54.60
C THR A 43 -0.82 -13.45 -54.59
N GLN A 44 -0.81 -14.61 -55.27
CA GLN A 44 0.36 -15.49 -55.32
C GLN A 44 0.74 -15.80 -56.76
N ILE A 45 2.03 -15.59 -57.08
CA ILE A 45 2.60 -15.83 -58.41
C ILE A 45 3.60 -16.99 -58.32
N PHE A 46 3.55 -17.89 -59.30
CA PHE A 46 4.50 -18.97 -59.49
C PHE A 46 5.49 -18.62 -60.59
N VAL A 47 6.78 -18.86 -60.30
CA VAL A 47 7.89 -18.64 -61.24
C VAL A 47 8.35 -19.98 -61.80
N ALA A 48 8.03 -20.25 -63.05
CA ALA A 48 8.52 -21.40 -63.80
C ALA A 48 9.78 -21.02 -64.59
N VAL A 49 10.73 -21.96 -64.71
CA VAL A 49 11.89 -21.81 -65.60
C VAL A 49 11.84 -22.91 -66.64
N ASN A 50 11.89 -22.52 -67.91
CA ASN A 50 11.92 -23.46 -69.02
C ASN A 50 13.31 -24.13 -69.03
N SER A 51 13.42 -25.30 -68.40
CA SER A 51 14.67 -26.03 -68.16
C SER A 51 14.75 -27.22 -69.12
N GLY A 52 15.93 -27.55 -69.65
CA GLY A 52 16.13 -28.68 -70.57
C GLY A 52 15.77 -30.06 -69.96
N ASP A 53 15.71 -31.10 -70.81
CA ASP A 53 15.18 -32.43 -70.46
C ASP A 53 16.08 -33.27 -69.50
N THR A 54 17.26 -32.78 -69.10
CA THR A 54 18.19 -33.56 -68.26
C THR A 54 18.03 -33.27 -66.77
N ALA A 55 18.28 -34.29 -65.93
CA ALA A 55 18.19 -34.16 -64.46
C ALA A 55 19.15 -33.10 -63.89
N SER A 56 20.30 -32.86 -64.53
CA SER A 56 21.23 -31.78 -64.17
C SER A 56 20.67 -30.39 -64.49
N ASP A 57 19.98 -30.24 -65.62
CA ASP A 57 19.40 -28.96 -66.03
C ASP A 57 18.22 -28.57 -65.12
N ILE A 58 17.43 -29.56 -64.67
CA ILE A 58 16.32 -29.33 -63.74
C ILE A 58 16.82 -28.87 -62.35
N LEU A 59 17.88 -29.49 -61.83
CA LEU A 59 18.47 -29.10 -60.53
C LEU A 59 19.10 -27.71 -60.59
N GLN A 60 19.79 -27.39 -61.69
CA GLN A 60 20.36 -26.06 -61.90
C GLN A 60 19.26 -25.01 -62.11
N GLY A 61 18.22 -25.35 -62.86
CA GLY A 61 17.04 -24.53 -63.11
C GLY A 61 16.30 -24.15 -61.83
N SER A 62 16.08 -25.10 -60.91
CA SER A 62 15.43 -24.82 -59.62
C SER A 62 16.21 -23.79 -58.77
N SER A 63 17.54 -23.92 -58.68
CA SER A 63 18.37 -22.94 -57.95
C SER A 63 18.45 -21.57 -58.63
N PHE A 64 18.23 -21.54 -59.96
CA PHE A 64 18.15 -20.31 -60.75
C PHE A 64 16.81 -19.60 -60.51
N SER A 65 15.69 -20.33 -60.53
CA SER A 65 14.36 -19.81 -60.20
C SER A 65 14.33 -19.15 -58.82
N GLU A 66 14.89 -19.80 -57.79
CA GLU A 66 14.94 -19.28 -56.42
C GLU A 66 15.68 -17.93 -56.33
N LYS A 67 16.80 -17.78 -57.06
CA LYS A 67 17.56 -16.52 -57.10
C LYS A 67 16.78 -15.42 -57.83
N ARG A 68 16.07 -15.77 -58.92
CA ARG A 68 15.25 -14.84 -59.70
C ARG A 68 14.05 -14.33 -58.93
N VAL A 69 13.38 -15.21 -58.18
CA VAL A 69 12.26 -14.87 -57.29
C VAL A 69 12.65 -13.72 -56.34
N THR A 70 13.84 -13.76 -55.76
CA THR A 70 14.35 -12.68 -54.88
C THR A 70 14.53 -11.35 -55.63
N SER A 71 15.03 -11.40 -56.87
CA SER A 71 15.17 -10.20 -57.72
C SER A 71 13.81 -9.63 -58.13
N TYR A 72 12.83 -10.48 -58.45
CA TYR A 72 11.48 -10.05 -58.85
C TYR A 72 10.67 -9.48 -57.69
N VAL A 73 10.84 -10.00 -56.46
CA VAL A 73 10.28 -9.40 -55.25
C VAL A 73 10.72 -7.94 -55.11
N SER A 74 11.98 -7.63 -55.40
CA SER A 74 12.49 -6.24 -55.35
C SER A 74 11.98 -5.38 -56.51
N LEU A 75 11.61 -5.99 -57.63
CA LEU A 75 11.07 -5.31 -58.80
C LEU A 75 9.58 -4.95 -58.61
N ALA A 76 8.84 -5.73 -57.82
CA ALA A 76 7.42 -5.53 -57.55
C ALA A 76 7.07 -4.15 -56.97
N THR A 77 7.99 -3.55 -56.21
CA THR A 77 7.83 -2.19 -55.63
C THR A 77 8.55 -1.12 -56.45
N SER A 78 9.06 -1.46 -57.64
CA SER A 78 9.77 -0.51 -58.50
C SER A 78 8.81 0.43 -59.25
N PRO A 79 9.26 1.63 -59.64
CA PRO A 79 8.43 2.54 -60.43
C PRO A 79 7.92 1.96 -61.75
N ARG A 80 8.63 0.99 -62.33
CA ARG A 80 8.24 0.35 -63.60
C ARG A 80 6.98 -0.50 -63.45
N VAL A 81 6.80 -1.14 -62.30
CA VAL A 81 5.61 -1.96 -61.99
C VAL A 81 4.49 -1.09 -61.43
N LEU A 82 4.82 -0.09 -60.61
CA LEU A 82 3.80 0.68 -59.89
C LEU A 82 3.19 1.83 -60.71
N ALA A 83 3.92 2.43 -61.66
CA ALA A 83 3.39 3.54 -62.46
C ALA A 83 2.21 3.13 -63.36
N PRO A 84 2.26 1.99 -64.10
CA PRO A 84 1.12 1.53 -64.88
C PRO A 84 -0.10 1.24 -64.01
N VAL A 85 0.08 0.64 -62.83
CA VAL A 85 -1.03 0.33 -61.91
C VAL A 85 -1.73 1.60 -61.43
N ILE A 86 -0.99 2.68 -61.16
CA ILE A 86 -1.57 3.97 -60.77
C ILE A 86 -2.42 4.55 -61.91
N GLU A 87 -1.93 4.45 -63.14
CA GLU A 87 -2.62 4.95 -64.34
C GLU A 87 -3.87 4.12 -64.65
N ASP A 88 -3.76 2.79 -64.63
CA ASP A 88 -4.83 1.84 -64.98
C ASP A 88 -5.98 1.87 -63.97
N LEU A 89 -5.67 1.98 -62.67
CA LEU A 89 -6.66 2.04 -61.60
C LEU A 89 -7.09 3.48 -61.25
N GLY A 90 -6.50 4.49 -61.89
CA GLY A 90 -6.81 5.90 -61.64
C GLY A 90 -6.58 6.33 -60.19
N LEU A 91 -5.50 5.85 -59.56
CA LEU A 91 -5.23 6.10 -58.13
C LEU A 91 -4.66 7.51 -57.91
N ASP A 92 -5.21 8.23 -56.93
CA ASP A 92 -4.69 9.53 -56.48
C ASP A 92 -3.45 9.39 -55.57
N LEU A 93 -2.48 8.55 -55.97
CA LEU A 93 -1.27 8.25 -55.19
C LEU A 93 0.00 8.48 -56.00
N THR A 94 1.09 8.81 -55.31
CA THR A 94 2.42 8.77 -55.91
C THR A 94 2.95 7.34 -55.94
N VAL A 95 3.93 7.06 -56.82
CA VAL A 95 4.63 5.76 -56.87
C VAL A 95 5.17 5.36 -55.49
N GLN A 96 5.73 6.31 -54.74
CA GLN A 96 6.23 6.05 -53.39
C GLN A 96 5.11 5.78 -52.39
N GLY A 97 3.95 6.44 -52.55
CA GLY A 97 2.76 6.19 -51.74
C GLY A 97 2.20 4.78 -51.95
N LEU A 98 2.12 4.33 -53.21
CA LEU A 98 1.68 2.99 -53.55
C LEU A 98 2.72 1.92 -53.12
N ALA A 99 4.02 2.22 -53.26
CA ALA A 99 5.07 1.31 -52.79
C ALA A 99 5.00 1.05 -51.28
N ALA A 100 4.53 2.03 -50.49
CA ALA A 100 4.40 1.89 -49.04
C ALA A 100 3.21 1.01 -48.61
N THR A 101 2.23 0.79 -49.48
CA THR A 101 1.05 -0.06 -49.21
C THR A 101 1.18 -1.47 -49.77
N ILE A 102 2.26 -1.75 -50.51
CA ILE A 102 2.53 -3.04 -51.13
C ILE A 102 3.66 -3.76 -50.39
N GLU A 103 3.41 -5.02 -50.06
CA GLU A 103 4.41 -5.92 -49.50
C GLU A 103 4.62 -7.11 -50.44
N ALA A 104 5.86 -7.26 -50.92
CA ALA A 104 6.28 -8.39 -51.74
C ALA A 104 7.22 -9.29 -50.94
N THR A 105 6.90 -10.57 -50.81
CA THR A 105 7.72 -11.54 -50.08
C THR A 105 7.83 -12.86 -50.82
N ALA A 106 8.97 -13.53 -50.68
CA ALA A 106 9.17 -14.90 -51.15
C ALA A 106 9.56 -15.80 -49.96
N PRO A 107 8.78 -16.85 -49.66
CA PRO A 107 9.18 -17.82 -48.65
C PRO A 107 10.52 -18.49 -49.04
N PRO A 108 11.41 -18.79 -48.08
CA PRO A 108 12.70 -19.43 -48.37
C PRO A 108 12.52 -20.76 -49.11
N GLN A 109 13.40 -21.04 -50.08
CA GLN A 109 13.38 -22.29 -50.87
C GLN A 109 12.07 -22.52 -51.62
N THR A 110 11.45 -21.44 -52.12
CA THR A 110 10.23 -21.52 -52.93
C THR A 110 10.36 -20.69 -54.21
N VAL A 111 9.57 -21.07 -55.21
CA VAL A 111 9.38 -20.32 -56.45
C VAL A 111 8.08 -19.52 -56.45
N LEU A 112 7.62 -19.14 -55.26
CA LEU A 112 6.36 -18.44 -55.03
C LEU A 112 6.66 -17.01 -54.58
N ILE A 113 6.00 -16.05 -55.23
CA ILE A 113 6.00 -14.65 -54.84
C ILE A 113 4.63 -14.34 -54.25
N ASN A 114 4.62 -13.86 -53.02
CA ASN A 114 3.41 -13.35 -52.38
C ASN A 114 3.42 -11.83 -52.51
N LEU A 115 2.36 -11.29 -53.09
CA LEU A 115 2.13 -9.85 -53.16
C LEU A 115 0.91 -9.54 -52.32
N SER A 116 1.04 -8.56 -51.44
CA SER A 116 -0.06 -8.08 -50.61
C SER A 116 -0.19 -6.58 -50.77
N ALA A 117 -1.43 -6.10 -50.91
CA ALA A 117 -1.74 -4.69 -50.96
C ALA A 117 -2.71 -4.34 -49.83
N SER A 118 -2.44 -3.23 -49.14
CA SER A 118 -3.26 -2.75 -48.03
C SER A 118 -3.98 -1.44 -48.37
N HIS A 119 -5.31 -1.41 -48.25
CA HIS A 119 -6.11 -0.20 -48.49
C HIS A 119 -7.24 -0.04 -47.46
N GLU A 120 -7.83 1.17 -47.35
CA GLU A 120 -9.02 1.43 -46.51
C GLU A 120 -10.27 0.69 -47.05
N ASP A 121 -10.33 0.51 -48.37
CA ASP A 121 -11.40 -0.22 -49.07
C ASP A 121 -10.96 -1.68 -49.34
N PRO A 122 -11.73 -2.69 -48.86
CA PRO A 122 -11.48 -4.10 -49.17
C PRO A 122 -11.41 -4.41 -50.66
N ALA A 123 -12.26 -3.79 -51.49
CA ALA A 123 -12.33 -4.07 -52.92
C ALA A 123 -11.06 -3.57 -53.62
N GLN A 124 -10.68 -2.33 -53.36
CA GLN A 124 -9.46 -1.73 -53.91
C GLN A 124 -8.20 -2.47 -53.44
N SER A 125 -8.18 -3.03 -52.23
CA SER A 125 -7.06 -3.86 -51.77
C SER A 125 -6.83 -5.07 -52.70
N ALA A 126 -7.90 -5.75 -53.11
CA ALA A 126 -7.83 -6.89 -54.02
C ALA A 126 -7.48 -6.47 -55.44
N GLU A 127 -8.07 -5.38 -55.95
CA GLU A 127 -7.78 -4.84 -57.28
C GLU A 127 -6.32 -4.39 -57.40
N ILE A 128 -5.80 -3.65 -56.42
CA ILE A 128 -4.39 -3.21 -56.40
C ILE A 128 -3.46 -4.43 -56.37
N ALA A 129 -3.72 -5.42 -55.51
CA ALA A 129 -2.87 -6.61 -55.45
C ALA A 129 -2.83 -7.36 -56.79
N ASN A 130 -3.98 -7.55 -57.43
CA ASN A 130 -4.07 -8.23 -58.73
C ASN A 130 -3.42 -7.42 -59.86
N ALA A 131 -3.66 -6.11 -59.94
CA ALA A 131 -3.06 -5.23 -60.94
C ALA A 131 -1.53 -5.15 -60.81
N VAL A 132 -1.00 -5.12 -59.58
CA VAL A 132 0.45 -5.17 -59.33
C VAL A 132 1.03 -6.52 -59.77
N ALA A 133 0.31 -7.63 -59.57
CA ALA A 133 0.75 -8.93 -60.06
C ALA A 133 0.81 -8.98 -61.60
N GLU A 134 -0.23 -8.49 -62.27
CA GLU A 134 -0.29 -8.42 -63.74
C GLU A 134 0.81 -7.51 -64.30
N SER A 135 1.00 -6.33 -63.70
CA SER A 135 2.06 -5.40 -64.11
C SER A 135 3.46 -5.95 -63.86
N LEU A 136 3.66 -6.72 -62.77
CA LEU A 136 4.93 -7.40 -62.51
C LEU A 136 5.20 -8.47 -63.57
N ILE A 137 4.20 -9.28 -63.93
CA ILE A 137 4.33 -10.30 -64.98
C ILE A 137 4.72 -9.65 -66.31
N ALA A 138 4.03 -8.57 -66.70
CA ALA A 138 4.34 -7.83 -67.92
C ALA A 138 5.76 -7.25 -67.89
N THR A 139 6.16 -6.64 -66.78
CA THR A 139 7.51 -6.05 -66.62
C THR A 139 8.60 -7.12 -66.67
N VAL A 140 8.38 -8.29 -66.05
CA VAL A 140 9.35 -9.39 -66.08
C VAL A 140 9.45 -9.98 -67.49
N TYR A 141 8.34 -10.11 -68.21
CA TYR A 141 8.34 -10.55 -69.60
C TYR A 141 9.17 -9.62 -70.49
N GLU A 142 9.01 -8.30 -70.37
CA GLU A 142 9.83 -7.31 -71.10
C GLU A 142 11.32 -7.37 -70.76
N VAL A 143 11.65 -7.67 -69.50
CA VAL A 143 13.04 -7.75 -69.03
C VAL A 143 13.73 -9.04 -69.50
N GLU A 144 13.01 -10.17 -69.53
CA GLU A 144 13.58 -11.47 -69.90
C GLU A 144 13.51 -11.76 -71.41
N ASP A 145 12.62 -11.12 -72.18
CA ASP A 145 12.58 -11.19 -73.67
C ASP A 145 12.66 -9.80 -74.34
N PRO A 146 13.81 -9.09 -74.24
CA PRO A 146 13.97 -7.77 -74.85
C PRO A 146 14.01 -7.79 -76.40
N GLY A 147 14.02 -8.97 -77.03
CA GLY A 147 14.14 -9.17 -78.48
C GLY A 147 12.88 -9.72 -79.18
N GLY A 148 11.82 -10.05 -78.43
CA GLY A 148 10.57 -10.61 -78.98
C GLY A 148 10.74 -12.02 -79.57
N SER A 149 11.61 -12.82 -78.96
CA SER A 149 11.95 -14.17 -79.40
C SER A 149 10.86 -15.21 -79.12
N ASN A 150 9.76 -14.83 -78.43
CA ASN A 150 8.59 -15.68 -78.11
C ASN A 150 8.92 -16.94 -77.29
N ASP A 151 10.09 -17.01 -76.66
CA ASP A 151 10.50 -18.11 -75.77
C ASP A 151 11.30 -17.56 -74.57
N PRO A 152 10.62 -16.93 -73.59
CA PRO A 152 11.27 -16.43 -72.38
C PRO A 152 11.77 -17.59 -71.52
N LEU A 153 12.97 -17.44 -70.95
CA LEU A 153 13.56 -18.46 -70.07
C LEU A 153 12.77 -18.65 -68.76
N VAL A 154 12.00 -17.63 -68.36
CA VAL A 154 11.23 -17.60 -67.12
C VAL A 154 9.78 -17.22 -67.45
N ASP A 155 8.83 -17.99 -66.93
CA ASP A 155 7.40 -17.74 -67.06
C ASP A 155 6.79 -17.50 -65.68
N LEU A 156 5.94 -16.47 -65.58
CA LEU A 156 5.25 -16.11 -64.35
C LEU A 156 3.75 -16.30 -64.55
N SER A 157 3.13 -17.07 -63.66
CA SER A 157 1.69 -17.31 -63.68
C SER A 157 1.06 -17.02 -62.32
N VAL A 158 -0.13 -16.42 -62.33
CA VAL A 158 -0.90 -16.21 -61.10
C VAL A 158 -1.49 -17.55 -60.66
N VAL A 159 -1.11 -18.02 -59.47
CA VAL A 159 -1.62 -19.24 -58.85
C VAL A 159 -2.94 -18.97 -58.13
N GLU A 160 -2.97 -17.86 -57.40
CA GLU A 160 -4.11 -17.45 -56.58
C GLU A 160 -4.33 -15.95 -56.75
N GLN A 161 -5.53 -15.57 -57.20
CA GLN A 161 -5.93 -14.17 -57.30
C GLN A 161 -6.31 -13.62 -55.93
N ALA A 162 -6.04 -12.34 -55.69
CA ALA A 162 -6.45 -11.65 -54.48
C ALA A 162 -7.97 -11.57 -54.39
N SER A 163 -8.53 -12.16 -53.32
CA SER A 163 -9.94 -12.04 -52.97
C SER A 163 -10.19 -10.86 -52.05
N VAL A 164 -11.40 -10.28 -52.10
CA VAL A 164 -11.82 -9.20 -51.20
C VAL A 164 -11.82 -9.67 -49.73
N PRO A 165 -10.98 -9.10 -48.85
CA PRO A 165 -10.90 -9.52 -47.46
C PRO A 165 -12.15 -9.13 -46.67
N LEU A 166 -12.71 -10.08 -45.91
CA LEU A 166 -13.92 -9.87 -45.11
C LEU A 166 -13.67 -9.22 -43.74
N THR A 167 -12.42 -9.22 -43.27
CA THR A 167 -12.04 -8.70 -41.96
C THR A 167 -10.86 -7.75 -42.06
N PRO A 168 -10.83 -6.67 -41.27
CA PRO A 168 -9.72 -5.72 -41.28
C PRO A 168 -8.47 -6.35 -40.68
N SER A 169 -7.32 -6.08 -41.31
CA SER A 169 -6.00 -6.53 -40.84
C SER A 169 -5.43 -5.64 -39.72
N SER A 170 -5.84 -4.36 -39.70
CA SER A 170 -5.52 -3.40 -38.64
C SER A 170 -6.70 -2.44 -38.46
N PRO A 171 -6.98 -1.96 -37.23
CA PRO A 171 -6.26 -2.24 -35.99
C PRO A 171 -6.62 -3.62 -35.38
N ARG A 172 -5.64 -4.27 -34.75
CA ARG A 172 -5.83 -5.55 -34.04
C ARG A 172 -6.48 -5.29 -32.69
N VAL A 173 -7.81 -5.17 -32.68
CA VAL A 173 -8.60 -4.77 -31.50
C VAL A 173 -8.20 -5.55 -30.24
N ALA A 174 -8.16 -6.89 -30.32
CA ALA A 174 -7.79 -7.73 -29.19
C ALA A 174 -6.37 -7.43 -28.66
N LEU A 175 -5.39 -7.28 -29.56
CA LEU A 175 -4.01 -6.99 -29.17
C LEU A 175 -3.89 -5.61 -28.52
N ASN A 176 -4.54 -4.59 -29.08
CA ASN A 176 -4.50 -3.24 -28.53
C ASN A 176 -5.16 -3.16 -27.15
N LEU A 177 -6.28 -3.86 -26.95
CA LEU A 177 -6.94 -3.92 -25.64
C LEU A 177 -6.09 -4.66 -24.60
N VAL A 178 -5.45 -5.77 -24.97
CA VAL A 178 -4.51 -6.48 -24.09
C VAL A 178 -3.32 -5.58 -23.74
N LEU A 179 -2.77 -4.85 -24.72
CA LEU A 179 -1.69 -3.90 -24.48
C LEU A 179 -2.13 -2.78 -23.53
N GLY A 180 -3.33 -2.22 -23.73
CA GLY A 180 -3.93 -1.21 -22.85
C GLY A 180 -4.14 -1.72 -21.42
N LEU A 181 -4.55 -2.98 -21.26
CA LEU A 181 -4.68 -3.63 -19.96
C LEU A 181 -3.32 -3.80 -19.27
N VAL A 182 -2.31 -4.29 -19.98
CA VAL A 182 -0.95 -4.51 -19.41
C VAL A 182 -0.31 -3.18 -19.01
N VAL A 183 -0.33 -2.20 -19.91
CA VAL A 183 0.23 -0.86 -19.64
C VAL A 183 -0.54 -0.15 -18.55
N GLY A 184 -1.88 -0.21 -18.57
CA GLY A 184 -2.74 0.36 -17.54
C GLY A 184 -2.51 -0.26 -16.17
N ALA A 185 -2.36 -1.58 -16.09
CA ALA A 185 -2.05 -2.28 -14.85
C ALA A 185 -0.67 -1.90 -14.30
N ALA A 186 0.36 -1.84 -15.16
CA ALA A 186 1.71 -1.43 -14.77
C ALA A 186 1.72 0.01 -14.21
N LEU A 187 1.05 0.95 -14.89
CA LEU A 187 0.89 2.32 -14.43
C LEU A 187 0.07 2.41 -13.14
N GLY A 188 -0.98 1.60 -13.00
CA GLY A 188 -1.80 1.53 -11.80
C GLY A 188 -1.00 1.08 -10.58
N VAL A 189 -0.15 0.05 -10.73
CA VAL A 189 0.75 -0.41 -9.67
C VAL A 189 1.79 0.67 -9.33
N ALA A 190 2.41 1.29 -10.35
CA ALA A 190 3.37 2.38 -10.14
C ALA A 190 2.74 3.57 -9.39
N PHE A 191 1.52 3.95 -9.76
CA PHE A 191 0.76 5.01 -9.10
C PHE A 191 0.41 4.64 -7.65
N ALA A 192 -0.03 3.41 -7.40
CA ALA A 192 -0.33 2.92 -6.06
C ALA A 192 0.93 2.92 -5.15
N LEU A 193 2.08 2.52 -5.69
CA LEU A 193 3.36 2.59 -5.00
C LEU A 193 3.74 4.03 -4.67
N LEU A 194 3.68 4.94 -5.66
CA LEU A 194 3.99 6.35 -5.46
C LEU A 194 3.08 7.00 -4.42
N ARG A 195 1.77 6.74 -4.49
CA ARG A 195 0.80 7.23 -3.51
C ARG A 195 1.10 6.72 -2.10
N THR A 196 1.56 5.47 -1.97
CA THR A 196 1.90 4.91 -0.66
C THR A 196 3.21 5.48 -0.11
N LEU A 197 4.20 5.73 -0.97
CA LEU A 197 5.45 6.37 -0.57
C LEU A 197 5.23 7.81 -0.08
N LEU A 198 4.27 8.52 -0.68
CA LEU A 198 3.90 9.88 -0.28
C LEU A 198 2.90 9.93 0.90
N ASP A 199 2.39 8.78 1.34
CA ASP A 199 1.44 8.71 2.46
C ASP A 199 2.20 8.67 3.79
N SER A 200 2.38 9.85 4.40
CA SER A 200 3.02 9.98 5.71
C SER A 200 2.06 9.80 6.90
N ARG A 201 0.84 9.27 6.72
CA ARG A 201 -0.09 9.12 7.84
C ARG A 201 0.25 7.91 8.72
N VAL A 202 0.12 8.07 10.03
CA VAL A 202 0.24 7.02 11.04
C VAL A 202 -1.10 6.30 11.20
N ARG A 203 -1.18 5.02 10.83
CA ARG A 203 -2.45 4.27 10.80
C ARG A 203 -2.52 3.01 11.67
N ASN A 204 -1.42 2.66 12.34
CA ASN A 204 -1.32 1.45 13.14
C ASN A 204 -0.08 1.49 14.05
N ARG A 205 0.05 0.46 14.88
CA ARG A 205 1.24 0.19 15.70
C ARG A 205 2.51 0.09 14.88
N GLU A 206 2.49 -0.66 13.77
CA GLU A 206 3.70 -0.83 12.94
C GLU A 206 4.24 0.50 12.38
N ASP A 207 3.38 1.48 12.09
CA ASP A 207 3.81 2.81 11.64
C ASP A 207 4.52 3.58 12.78
N VAL A 208 4.09 3.39 14.03
CA VAL A 208 4.69 4.01 15.22
C VAL A 208 6.02 3.35 15.56
N GLU A 209 6.10 2.02 15.54
CA GLU A 209 7.33 1.25 15.81
C GLU A 209 8.43 1.51 14.77
N ARG A 210 8.07 1.99 13.57
CA ARG A 210 9.05 2.46 12.56
C ARG A 210 9.63 3.84 12.86
N ILE A 211 8.96 4.63 13.70
CA ILE A 211 9.34 6.00 14.06
C ILE A 211 10.14 5.99 15.35
N THR A 212 9.78 5.14 16.31
CA THR A 212 10.39 5.12 17.64
C THR A 212 10.48 3.71 18.23
N ASP A 213 11.56 3.48 18.98
CA ASP A 213 11.77 2.26 19.78
C ASP A 213 11.11 2.34 21.16
N ALA A 214 10.48 3.47 21.50
CA ALA A 214 9.82 3.65 22.78
C ALA A 214 8.63 2.66 22.93
N PRO A 215 8.43 2.07 24.11
CA PRO A 215 7.42 1.02 24.30
C PRO A 215 6.01 1.57 24.14
N ILE A 216 5.13 0.76 23.56
CA ILE A 216 3.70 1.06 23.50
C ILE A 216 3.03 0.56 24.77
N LEU A 217 2.56 1.49 25.60
CA LEU A 217 1.99 1.24 26.92
C LEU A 217 0.51 0.81 26.86
N GLY A 218 -0.18 1.11 25.77
CA GLY A 218 -1.60 0.78 25.60
C GLY A 218 -2.12 1.16 24.21
N ALA A 219 -3.19 0.48 23.78
CA ALA A 219 -3.81 0.65 22.48
C ALA A 219 -5.34 0.75 22.61
N PHE A 220 -5.87 1.98 22.58
CA PHE A 220 -7.28 2.27 22.85
C PHE A 220 -8.05 2.28 21.54
N ALA A 221 -8.98 1.34 21.41
CA ALA A 221 -9.82 1.25 20.22
C ALA A 221 -10.81 2.42 20.14
N ASP A 222 -11.17 2.78 18.90
CA ASP A 222 -12.15 3.83 18.65
C ASP A 222 -13.56 3.37 19.05
N HIS A 223 -14.12 4.03 20.07
CA HIS A 223 -15.46 3.75 20.59
C HIS A 223 -16.29 5.03 20.53
N LYS A 224 -17.46 4.98 19.87
CA LYS A 224 -18.38 6.13 19.79
C LYS A 224 -18.79 6.63 21.17
N SER A 225 -18.99 5.72 22.12
CA SER A 225 -19.32 6.03 23.51
C SER A 225 -18.25 6.86 24.22
N ALA A 226 -17.00 6.86 23.76
CA ALA A 226 -15.95 7.70 24.34
C ALA A 226 -16.10 9.20 23.98
N GLU A 227 -16.89 9.53 22.95
CA GLU A 227 -17.20 10.93 22.60
C GLU A 227 -18.36 11.48 23.44
N GLU A 228 -19.29 10.61 23.87
CA GLU A 228 -20.45 10.96 24.70
C GLU A 228 -20.12 10.88 26.20
N GLU A 229 -19.34 9.87 26.61
CA GLU A 229 -18.91 9.62 27.99
C GLU A 229 -17.37 9.50 28.04
N PRO A 230 -16.66 10.63 28.22
CA PRO A 230 -15.20 10.66 28.15
C PRO A 230 -14.53 9.97 29.34
N ILE A 231 -15.18 9.94 30.51
CA ILE A 231 -14.70 9.25 31.70
C ILE A 231 -15.30 7.85 31.78
N ILE A 232 -14.48 6.85 32.07
CA ILE A 232 -14.92 5.46 32.26
C ILE A 232 -15.79 5.35 33.50
N SER A 233 -16.89 4.61 33.40
CA SER A 233 -17.69 4.26 34.57
C SER A 233 -17.00 3.13 35.33
N LEU A 234 -16.81 3.31 36.63
CA LEU A 234 -16.25 2.29 37.51
C LEU A 234 -17.25 1.16 37.83
N ASP A 235 -18.55 1.42 37.67
CA ASP A 235 -19.61 0.44 37.94
C ASP A 235 -19.69 -0.66 36.89
N ASP A 236 -19.22 -0.40 35.66
CA ASP A 236 -19.21 -1.39 34.59
C ASP A 236 -17.89 -2.18 34.57
N GLN A 237 -17.85 -3.25 35.38
CA GLN A 237 -16.69 -4.14 35.48
C GLN A 237 -16.24 -4.72 34.13
N PHE A 238 -17.11 -4.75 33.13
CA PHE A 238 -16.87 -5.33 31.81
C PHE A 238 -16.62 -4.29 30.70
N ASP A 239 -16.49 -3.00 31.01
CA ASP A 239 -16.15 -2.00 30.00
C ASP A 239 -14.77 -2.32 29.38
N PRO A 240 -14.70 -2.65 28.07
CA PRO A 240 -13.44 -2.91 27.38
C PRO A 240 -12.46 -1.73 27.42
N ARG A 241 -12.95 -0.51 27.63
CA ARG A 241 -12.12 0.69 27.81
C ARG A 241 -11.35 0.64 29.14
N ALA A 242 -11.99 0.18 30.21
CA ALA A 242 -11.39 0.10 31.54
C ALA A 242 -10.18 -0.83 31.56
N GLU A 243 -10.22 -1.94 30.81
CA GLU A 243 -9.10 -2.89 30.71
C GLU A 243 -7.83 -2.25 30.16
N ASN A 244 -7.96 -1.36 29.17
CA ASN A 244 -6.80 -0.65 28.62
C ASN A 244 -6.15 0.28 29.66
N TYR A 245 -6.94 0.92 30.52
CA TYR A 245 -6.42 1.76 31.60
C TYR A 245 -5.84 0.93 32.75
N ARG A 246 -6.38 -0.27 33.04
CA ARG A 246 -5.77 -1.23 33.99
C ARG A 246 -4.38 -1.67 33.54
N GLN A 247 -4.20 -1.90 32.25
CA GLN A 247 -2.89 -2.19 31.65
C GLN A 247 -1.94 -0.99 31.78
N LEU A 248 -2.41 0.22 31.44
CA LEU A 248 -1.61 1.43 31.55
C LEU A 248 -1.14 1.71 32.98
N ARG A 249 -2.03 1.53 33.97
CA ARG A 249 -1.69 1.58 35.40
C ARG A 249 -0.58 0.60 35.75
N THR A 250 -0.70 -0.63 35.27
CA THR A 250 0.25 -1.70 35.58
C THR A 250 1.64 -1.36 35.02
N HIS A 251 1.71 -0.88 33.77
CA HIS A 251 2.96 -0.40 33.19
C HIS A 251 3.58 0.75 33.99
N LEU A 252 2.80 1.76 34.38
CA LEU A 252 3.32 2.86 35.20
C LEU A 252 3.87 2.37 36.54
N LYS A 253 3.14 1.49 37.26
CA LYS A 253 3.65 0.88 38.50
C LYS A 253 4.99 0.15 38.30
N PHE A 254 5.18 -0.54 37.18
CA PHE A 254 6.44 -1.23 36.87
C PHE A 254 7.57 -0.31 36.40
N THR A 255 7.28 0.88 35.87
CA THR A 255 8.34 1.86 35.60
C THR A 255 8.94 2.46 36.88
N ASN A 256 8.31 2.21 38.03
CA ASN A 256 8.65 2.75 39.34
C ASN A 256 9.21 1.69 40.32
N VAL A 257 10.11 0.83 39.86
CA VAL A 257 10.62 -0.31 40.68
C VAL A 257 11.26 0.15 42.00
N ASP A 258 11.82 1.36 42.03
CA ASP A 258 12.49 1.93 43.21
C ASP A 258 11.52 2.57 44.23
N GLY A 259 10.21 2.59 43.95
CA GLY A 259 9.17 2.97 44.91
C GLY A 259 9.07 4.47 45.25
N GLY A 260 9.60 5.36 44.40
CA GLY A 260 9.50 6.82 44.58
C GLY A 260 8.22 7.42 44.00
N THR A 261 7.99 8.72 44.15
CA THR A 261 6.85 9.39 43.51
C THR A 261 7.08 9.55 42.00
N GLN A 262 6.05 9.34 41.19
CA GLN A 262 6.13 9.55 39.74
C GLN A 262 5.37 10.81 39.31
N SER A 263 6.09 11.84 38.88
CA SER A 263 5.52 12.91 38.09
C SER A 263 5.57 12.55 36.60
N VAL A 264 4.41 12.47 35.96
CA VAL A 264 4.26 12.03 34.57
C VAL A 264 3.57 13.11 33.76
N VAL A 265 4.27 13.64 32.76
CA VAL A 265 3.69 14.54 31.77
C VAL A 265 2.95 13.72 30.72
N VAL A 266 1.65 13.96 30.58
CA VAL A 266 0.83 13.40 29.51
C VAL A 266 0.67 14.47 28.43
N THR A 267 1.21 14.20 27.25
CA THR A 267 1.17 15.15 26.11
C THR A 267 0.90 14.39 24.81
N SER A 268 0.81 15.13 23.71
CA SER A 268 0.61 14.59 22.36
C SER A 268 1.45 15.38 21.36
N SER A 269 1.59 14.88 20.13
CA SER A 269 2.36 15.57 19.09
C SER A 269 1.60 16.80 18.58
N ILE A 270 0.30 16.65 18.37
CA ILE A 270 -0.63 17.66 17.84
C ILE A 270 -1.93 17.70 18.67
N PRO A 271 -2.75 18.76 18.57
CA PRO A 271 -4.03 18.84 19.27
C PRO A 271 -4.99 17.71 18.89
N GLY A 272 -5.79 17.22 19.86
CA GLY A 272 -6.92 16.31 19.56
C GLY A 272 -6.57 14.82 19.52
N GLU A 273 -5.46 14.42 20.15
CA GLU A 273 -5.02 13.01 20.21
C GLU A 273 -5.52 12.22 21.44
N GLY A 274 -6.18 12.90 22.39
CA GLY A 274 -6.78 12.25 23.56
C GLY A 274 -5.97 12.32 24.86
N LYS A 275 -5.02 13.27 24.97
CA LYS A 275 -4.19 13.51 26.17
C LYS A 275 -5.00 13.67 27.47
N THR A 276 -5.93 14.63 27.53
CA THR A 276 -6.79 14.89 28.70
C THR A 276 -7.66 13.70 29.07
N THR A 277 -8.25 13.03 28.07
CA THR A 277 -9.05 11.81 28.30
C THR A 277 -8.19 10.70 28.88
N THR A 278 -6.96 10.57 28.39
CA THR A 278 -6.02 9.55 28.88
C THR A 278 -5.55 9.87 30.29
N SER A 279 -5.18 11.12 30.59
CA SER A 279 -4.73 11.56 31.91
C SER A 279 -5.83 11.40 32.96
N CYS A 280 -7.06 11.85 32.68
CA CYS A 280 -8.19 11.71 33.59
C CYS A 280 -8.50 10.25 33.89
N ASN A 281 -8.73 9.41 32.86
CA ASN A 281 -9.08 8.01 33.08
C ASN A 281 -7.96 7.19 33.74
N LEU A 282 -6.70 7.50 33.42
CA LEU A 282 -5.58 6.90 34.12
C LEU A 282 -5.58 7.31 35.60
N GLY A 283 -5.79 8.60 35.91
CA GLY A 283 -5.85 9.07 37.28
C GLY A 283 -6.95 8.39 38.09
N VAL A 284 -8.15 8.29 37.52
CA VAL A 284 -9.28 7.54 38.12
C VAL A 284 -8.88 6.09 38.41
N MET A 285 -8.31 5.38 37.43
CA MET A 285 -7.91 3.97 37.56
C MET A 285 -6.77 3.76 38.58
N MET A 286 -5.90 4.75 38.75
CA MET A 286 -4.81 4.74 39.75
C MET A 286 -5.38 4.98 41.16
N ALA A 287 -6.27 5.96 41.31
CA ALA A 287 -6.93 6.33 42.57
C ALA A 287 -7.81 5.19 43.10
N GLU A 288 -8.62 4.57 42.24
CA GLU A 288 -9.43 3.38 42.58
C GLU A 288 -8.56 2.22 43.11
N SER A 289 -7.31 2.13 42.65
CA SER A 289 -6.35 1.12 43.13
C SER A 289 -5.66 1.47 44.46
N GLY A 290 -6.11 2.53 45.13
CA GLY A 290 -5.60 3.02 46.42
C GLY A 290 -4.32 3.86 46.31
N SER A 291 -3.92 4.29 45.11
CA SER A 291 -2.77 5.20 44.97
C SER A 291 -3.21 6.62 45.29
N ARG A 292 -2.40 7.41 46.00
CA ARG A 292 -2.66 8.84 46.17
C ARG A 292 -2.28 9.55 44.87
N VAL A 293 -3.27 10.05 44.15
CA VAL A 293 -3.07 10.64 42.82
C VAL A 293 -3.55 12.07 42.80
N VAL A 294 -2.77 12.94 42.16
CA VAL A 294 -3.22 14.28 41.77
C VAL A 294 -3.09 14.49 40.27
N ILE A 295 -4.12 15.06 39.64
CA ILE A 295 -4.07 15.53 38.25
C ILE A 295 -3.93 17.04 38.24
N ILE A 296 -2.99 17.54 37.46
CA ILE A 296 -2.77 18.97 37.23
C ILE A 296 -3.12 19.28 35.77
N ASP A 297 -4.09 20.17 35.53
CA ASP A 297 -4.34 20.72 34.20
C ASP A 297 -3.27 21.78 33.86
N ALA A 298 -2.19 21.31 33.25
CA ALA A 298 -1.07 22.14 32.83
C ALA A 298 -1.23 22.67 31.39
N ASP A 299 -2.36 22.40 30.71
CA ASP A 299 -2.75 23.04 29.46
C ASP A 299 -3.40 24.40 29.73
N LEU A 300 -2.57 25.36 30.16
CA LEU A 300 -2.97 26.73 30.44
C LEU A 300 -3.44 27.49 29.18
N ARG A 301 -3.36 26.89 27.98
CA ARG A 301 -3.79 27.50 26.72
C ARG A 301 -5.21 27.09 26.34
N ARG A 302 -5.52 25.81 26.51
CA ARG A 302 -6.82 25.22 26.19
C ARG A 302 -7.19 24.19 27.27
N PRO A 303 -7.47 24.63 28.50
CA PRO A 303 -7.73 23.73 29.61
C PRO A 303 -9.00 22.91 29.35
N ARG A 304 -8.95 21.64 29.73
CA ARG A 304 -10.03 20.67 29.46
C ARG A 304 -10.39 19.83 30.66
N VAL A 305 -9.52 19.66 31.65
CA VAL A 305 -9.73 18.76 32.79
C VAL A 305 -10.99 19.14 33.57
N ALA A 306 -11.13 20.42 33.93
CA ALA A 306 -12.30 20.91 34.68
C ALA A 306 -13.62 20.61 33.95
N LYS A 307 -13.67 20.87 32.63
CA LYS A 307 -14.84 20.57 31.82
C LYS A 307 -15.11 19.06 31.70
N THR A 308 -14.05 18.26 31.55
CA THR A 308 -14.17 16.80 31.41
C THR A 308 -14.65 16.14 32.70
N LEU A 309 -14.29 16.69 33.86
CA LEU A 309 -14.64 16.16 35.19
C LEU A 309 -15.85 16.84 35.83
N GLY A 310 -16.38 17.92 35.23
CA GLY A 310 -17.53 18.67 35.76
C GLY A 310 -17.20 19.56 36.96
N LEU A 311 -15.97 20.09 37.03
CA LEU A 311 -15.44 20.91 38.11
C LEU A 311 -15.45 22.41 37.79
N GLU A 312 -15.33 23.25 38.83
CA GLU A 312 -15.12 24.69 38.70
C GLU A 312 -13.67 24.98 38.29
N GLY A 313 -13.48 25.82 37.26
CA GLY A 313 -12.18 26.03 36.62
C GLY A 313 -11.51 27.37 36.90
N ALA A 314 -12.15 28.26 37.67
CA ALA A 314 -11.64 29.62 37.90
C ALA A 314 -10.34 29.66 38.72
N VAL A 315 -10.18 28.73 39.68
CA VAL A 315 -9.03 28.64 40.59
C VAL A 315 -8.26 27.36 40.32
N GLY A 316 -6.94 27.46 40.21
CA GLY A 316 -6.09 26.32 39.91
C GLY A 316 -4.62 26.69 39.76
N LEU A 317 -3.93 26.02 38.84
CA LEU A 317 -2.49 26.10 38.64
C LEU A 317 -2.00 27.54 38.43
N SER A 318 -2.64 28.32 37.56
CA SER A 318 -2.22 29.69 37.26
C SER A 318 -2.30 30.61 38.48
N THR A 319 -3.36 30.49 39.28
CA THR A 319 -3.58 31.29 40.50
C THR A 319 -2.62 30.88 41.61
N ILE A 320 -2.30 29.59 41.73
CA ILE A 320 -1.27 29.08 42.68
C ILE A 320 0.11 29.63 42.29
N LEU A 321 0.49 29.50 41.02
CA LEU A 321 1.82 29.91 40.56
C LEU A 321 2.01 31.44 40.61
N SER A 322 0.92 32.20 40.55
CA SER A 322 0.91 33.65 40.73
C SER A 322 0.86 34.09 42.21
N GLY A 323 0.72 33.14 43.15
CA GLY A 323 0.65 33.41 44.59
C GLY A 323 -0.65 34.06 45.06
N GLN A 324 -1.73 33.94 44.29
CA GLN A 324 -3.04 34.51 44.63
C GLN A 324 -3.83 33.60 45.58
N ILE A 325 -3.64 32.28 45.46
CA ILE A 325 -4.34 31.25 46.21
C ILE A 325 -3.32 30.22 46.67
N ASP A 326 -3.47 29.72 47.90
CA ASP A 326 -2.63 28.67 48.46
C ASP A 326 -2.99 27.29 47.87
N LEU A 327 -2.01 26.37 47.87
CA LEU A 327 -2.18 25.04 47.28
C LEU A 327 -3.38 24.28 47.85
N GLU A 328 -3.58 24.31 49.17
CA GLU A 328 -4.65 23.56 49.83
C GLU A 328 -6.05 24.04 49.43
N ASP A 329 -6.20 25.34 49.16
CA ASP A 329 -7.48 25.93 48.78
C ASP A 329 -7.83 25.69 47.30
N ALA A 330 -6.85 25.31 46.50
CA ALA A 330 -7.01 25.08 45.06
C ALA A 330 -7.15 23.59 44.68
N ILE A 331 -6.88 22.66 45.61
CA ILE A 331 -7.08 21.22 45.40
C ILE A 331 -8.58 20.91 45.49
N GLN A 332 -9.11 20.24 44.48
CA GLN A 332 -10.49 19.75 44.43
C GLN A 332 -10.50 18.23 44.42
N SER A 333 -11.12 17.59 45.41
CA SER A 333 -11.31 16.14 45.42
C SER A 333 -12.45 15.72 44.48
N TRP A 334 -12.24 14.65 43.74
CA TRP A 334 -13.13 14.13 42.70
C TRP A 334 -13.28 12.60 42.84
N GLY A 335 -14.44 12.07 42.49
CA GLY A 335 -14.78 10.65 42.59
C GLY A 335 -15.90 10.39 43.62
N PRO A 336 -16.51 9.20 43.62
CA PRO A 336 -17.58 8.84 44.56
C PRO A 336 -17.17 9.00 46.03
N ASP A 337 -15.92 8.67 46.37
CA ASP A 337 -15.38 8.74 47.73
C ASP A 337 -14.32 9.87 47.88
N GLY A 338 -14.13 10.70 46.85
CA GLY A 338 -13.14 11.78 46.83
C GLY A 338 -11.69 11.26 46.74
N GLU A 339 -11.47 10.12 46.09
CA GLU A 339 -10.19 9.43 46.03
C GLU A 339 -9.16 10.04 45.06
N LEU A 340 -9.57 10.97 44.19
CA LEU A 340 -8.71 11.61 43.20
C LEU A 340 -8.65 13.12 43.42
N ASP A 341 -7.46 13.68 43.62
CA ASP A 341 -7.30 15.13 43.75
C ASP A 341 -7.02 15.77 42.39
N ILE A 342 -7.59 16.95 42.16
CA ILE A 342 -7.50 17.71 40.91
C ILE A 342 -7.05 19.14 41.21
N ILE A 343 -6.05 19.60 40.46
CA ILE A 343 -5.68 21.01 40.35
C ILE A 343 -6.04 21.43 38.92
N THR A 344 -7.08 22.24 38.77
CA THR A 344 -7.48 22.76 37.44
C THR A 344 -6.47 23.79 36.92
N SER A 345 -6.65 24.34 35.72
CA SER A 345 -5.72 25.32 35.17
C SER A 345 -5.78 26.67 35.88
N GLY A 346 -6.94 27.03 36.44
CA GLY A 346 -7.27 28.40 36.80
C GLY A 346 -7.49 29.29 35.58
N GLU A 347 -7.56 30.61 35.81
CA GLU A 347 -7.66 31.61 34.75
C GLU A 347 -6.49 31.52 33.76
N ILE A 348 -6.77 31.70 32.46
CA ILE A 348 -5.76 31.62 31.40
C ILE A 348 -4.78 32.79 31.56
N PRO A 349 -3.48 32.54 31.88
CA PRO A 349 -2.53 33.62 32.06
C PRO A 349 -2.05 34.17 30.72
N PRO A 350 -1.58 35.43 30.67
CA PRO A 350 -1.02 36.01 29.44
C PRO A 350 0.30 35.33 29.00
N ASN A 351 1.04 34.71 29.93
CA ASN A 351 2.35 34.09 29.64
C ASN A 351 2.46 32.65 30.21
N PRO A 352 1.78 31.65 29.59
CA PRO A 352 1.77 30.28 30.08
C PRO A 352 3.16 29.63 30.25
N SER A 353 4.03 29.72 29.24
CA SER A 353 5.31 29.03 29.21
C SER A 353 6.28 29.52 30.30
N GLU A 354 6.28 30.83 30.56
CA GLU A 354 7.09 31.45 31.61
C GLU A 354 6.62 31.02 33.01
N LEU A 355 5.30 30.92 33.19
CA LEU A 355 4.70 30.50 34.44
C LEU A 355 5.03 29.03 34.74
N LEU A 356 4.90 28.14 33.75
CA LEU A 356 5.23 26.72 33.87
C LEU A 356 6.74 26.48 34.05
N GLY A 357 7.59 27.34 33.47
CA GLY A 357 9.05 27.27 33.64
C GLY A 357 9.58 27.91 34.93
N SER A 358 8.70 28.50 35.75
CA SER A 358 9.10 29.25 36.94
C SER A 358 9.62 28.36 38.09
N GLU A 359 10.38 28.96 39.01
CA GLU A 359 10.77 28.28 40.26
C GLU A 359 9.54 27.97 41.14
N ALA A 360 8.45 28.73 41.00
CA ALA A 360 7.19 28.43 41.69
C ALA A 360 6.64 27.07 41.26
N MET A 361 6.67 26.76 39.95
CA MET A 361 6.22 25.46 39.44
C MET A 361 7.09 24.31 39.94
N ARG A 362 8.42 24.51 39.97
CA ARG A 362 9.36 23.53 40.51
C ARG A 362 9.13 23.27 42.00
N ARG A 363 8.84 24.31 42.80
CA ARG A 363 8.49 24.16 44.21
C ARG A 363 7.17 23.43 44.40
N LEU A 364 6.15 23.78 43.60
CA LEU A 364 4.85 23.12 43.63
C LEU A 364 4.99 21.63 43.31
N LEU A 365 5.71 21.28 42.25
CA LEU A 365 5.91 19.89 41.86
C LEU A 365 6.60 19.08 42.98
N ARG A 366 7.66 19.62 43.58
CA ARG A 366 8.33 18.97 44.74
C ARG A 366 7.42 18.79 45.95
N GLN A 367 6.53 19.75 46.22
CA GLN A 367 5.56 19.65 47.32
C GLN A 367 4.54 18.53 47.05
N LEU A 368 4.02 18.46 45.82
CA LEU A 368 3.08 17.42 45.41
C LEU A 368 3.75 16.04 45.38
N GLU A 369 5.00 15.96 44.92
CA GLU A 369 5.78 14.73 44.91
C GLU A 369 5.99 14.16 46.34
N GLY A 370 5.99 15.00 47.37
CA GLY A 370 6.06 14.56 48.77
C GLY A 370 4.74 14.04 49.34
N ARG A 371 3.60 14.32 48.68
CA ARG A 371 2.24 14.03 49.19
C ARG A 371 1.54 12.90 48.45
N TYR A 372 1.78 12.80 47.16
CA TYR A 372 1.12 11.87 46.26
C TYR A 372 2.09 10.77 45.82
N ASP A 373 1.56 9.61 45.49
CA ASP A 373 2.35 8.53 44.89
C ASP A 373 2.52 8.78 43.37
N VAL A 374 1.55 9.48 42.76
CA VAL A 374 1.54 9.81 41.34
C VAL A 374 1.03 11.24 41.12
N VAL A 375 1.76 12.01 40.33
CA VAL A 375 1.40 13.36 39.88
C VAL A 375 1.25 13.33 38.36
N LEU A 376 0.02 13.43 37.84
CA LEU A 376 -0.25 13.44 36.40
C LEU A 376 -0.38 14.89 35.92
N LEU A 377 0.45 15.31 34.97
CA LEU A 377 0.37 16.64 34.36
C LEU A 377 -0.25 16.52 32.96
N ASP A 378 -1.48 17.01 32.77
CA ASP A 378 -2.07 17.15 31.42
C ASP A 378 -1.49 18.38 30.75
N ALA A 379 -0.56 18.19 29.82
CA ALA A 379 0.17 19.28 29.16
C ALA A 379 -0.37 19.52 27.74
N PRO A 380 -0.21 20.74 27.16
CA PRO A 380 -0.60 21.01 25.77
C PRO A 380 0.15 20.09 24.78
N PRO A 381 -0.20 20.05 23.48
CA PRO A 381 0.58 19.29 22.50
C PRO A 381 1.98 19.90 22.28
N LEU A 382 2.95 19.06 21.94
CA LEU A 382 4.35 19.44 21.65
C LEU A 382 4.49 20.34 20.43
N GLN A 383 3.53 20.29 19.49
CA GLN A 383 3.47 21.19 18.35
C GLN A 383 2.14 21.96 18.40
N PRO A 384 2.16 23.31 18.38
CA PRO A 384 3.29 24.20 18.07
C PRO A 384 3.98 24.86 19.29
N VAL A 385 3.80 24.35 20.52
CA VAL A 385 4.21 25.06 21.75
C VAL A 385 5.28 24.31 22.55
N THR A 386 6.12 25.04 23.27
CA THR A 386 7.23 24.47 24.06
C THR A 386 6.86 24.09 25.49
N ASP A 387 5.69 24.50 25.97
CA ASP A 387 5.23 24.29 27.35
C ASP A 387 5.41 22.83 27.85
N PRO A 388 5.11 21.78 27.06
CA PRO A 388 5.28 20.39 27.53
C PRO A 388 6.73 19.98 27.68
N THR A 389 7.65 20.52 26.86
CA THR A 389 9.09 20.24 26.98
C THR A 389 9.68 20.84 28.26
N VAL A 390 9.17 22.01 28.67
CA VAL A 390 9.55 22.65 29.95
C VAL A 390 9.11 21.77 31.12
N LEU A 391 7.86 21.29 31.11
CA LEU A 391 7.36 20.36 32.13
C LEU A 391 8.10 19.01 32.12
N ALA A 392 8.41 18.50 30.93
CA ALA A 392 9.14 17.24 30.77
C ALA A 392 10.54 17.30 31.39
N SER A 393 11.20 18.46 31.35
CA SER A 393 12.53 18.65 31.96
C SER A 393 12.54 18.61 33.50
N MET A 394 11.39 18.72 34.15
CA MET A 394 11.25 18.71 35.61
C MET A 394 10.47 17.51 36.16
N ALA A 395 9.86 16.70 35.29
CA ALA A 395 9.08 15.53 35.67
C ALA A 395 9.90 14.23 35.54
N SER A 396 9.46 13.16 36.20
CA SER A 396 10.10 11.84 36.15
C SER A 396 10.03 11.17 34.77
N GLY A 397 9.05 11.53 33.95
CA GLY A 397 8.96 11.08 32.57
C GLY A 397 7.75 11.58 31.80
N VAL A 398 7.68 11.20 30.53
CA VAL A 398 6.66 11.63 29.57
C VAL A 398 5.92 10.44 29.00
N MET A 399 4.59 10.51 29.02
CA MET A 399 3.70 9.62 28.30
C MET A 399 3.15 10.34 27.07
N LEU A 400 3.48 9.83 25.89
CA LEU A 400 3.08 10.45 24.62
C LEU A 400 1.83 9.76 24.06
N VAL A 401 0.75 10.50 23.92
CA VAL A 401 -0.50 10.01 23.34
C VAL A 401 -0.52 10.30 21.84
N THR A 402 -0.70 9.27 21.01
CA THR A 402 -0.77 9.41 19.55
C THR A 402 -1.98 8.73 18.93
N ARG A 403 -2.62 9.41 17.97
CA ARG A 403 -3.71 8.79 17.18
C ARG A 403 -3.15 7.92 16.05
N VAL A 404 -3.80 6.78 15.82
CA VAL A 404 -3.43 5.83 14.74
C VAL A 404 -4.55 5.59 13.73
N ASP A 405 -5.45 6.56 13.54
CA ASP A 405 -6.52 6.54 12.53
C ASP A 405 -6.15 7.31 11.24
N GLY A 406 -4.89 7.73 11.12
CA GLY A 406 -4.40 8.54 10.01
C GLY A 406 -4.64 10.05 10.18
N TYR A 407 -4.97 10.50 11.39
CA TYR A 407 -5.01 11.91 11.76
C TYR A 407 -3.61 12.53 11.89
N VAL A 408 -2.65 11.74 12.38
CA VAL A 408 -1.27 12.17 12.65
C VAL A 408 -0.37 11.78 11.49
N HIS A 409 0.55 12.67 11.14
CA HIS A 409 1.61 12.40 10.17
C HIS A 409 2.92 11.98 10.85
N ARG A 410 3.73 11.13 10.18
CA ARG A 410 4.98 10.59 10.72
C ARG A 410 5.92 11.71 11.14
N GLU A 411 5.98 12.79 10.36
CA GLU A 411 6.82 13.96 10.65
C GLU A 411 6.38 14.69 11.92
N GLN A 412 5.08 14.70 12.23
CA GLN A 412 4.54 15.33 13.44
C GLN A 412 4.90 14.51 14.68
N LEU A 413 4.74 13.19 14.62
CA LEU A 413 5.12 12.29 15.71
C LEU A 413 6.64 12.33 15.96
N GLN A 414 7.43 12.25 14.88
CA GLN A 414 8.88 12.36 14.95
C GLN A 414 9.30 13.70 15.55
N GLY A 415 8.76 14.83 15.06
CA GLY A 415 9.11 16.15 15.58
C GLY A 415 8.71 16.36 17.05
N GLY A 416 7.64 15.71 17.52
CA GLY A 416 7.29 15.67 18.95
C GLY A 416 8.34 14.92 19.76
N LEU A 417 8.74 13.73 19.32
CA LEU A 417 9.80 12.94 19.96
C LEU A 417 11.15 13.67 19.95
N ASP A 418 11.52 14.31 18.84
CA ASP A 418 12.75 15.11 18.73
C ASP A 418 12.73 16.29 19.72
N SER A 419 11.57 16.91 19.93
CA SER A 419 11.41 18.00 20.91
C SER A 419 11.63 17.50 22.33
N LEU A 420 11.15 16.30 22.67
CA LEU A 420 11.41 15.67 23.97
C LEU A 420 12.88 15.25 24.13
N ALA A 421 13.48 14.71 23.07
CA ALA A 421 14.90 14.33 23.05
C ALA A 421 15.81 15.55 23.24
N SER A 422 15.43 16.71 22.71
CA SER A 422 16.23 17.96 22.83
C SER A 422 16.41 18.48 24.26
N VAL A 423 15.57 18.01 25.19
CA VAL A 423 15.62 18.35 26.63
C VAL A 423 15.96 17.13 27.49
N ASP A 424 16.48 16.05 26.88
CA ASP A 424 16.80 14.77 27.52
C ASP A 424 15.63 14.19 28.34
N ALA A 425 14.38 14.44 27.90
CA ALA A 425 13.20 13.95 28.59
C ALA A 425 13.08 12.42 28.44
N ARG A 426 12.84 11.73 29.57
CA ARG A 426 12.60 10.29 29.58
C ARG A 426 11.19 9.99 29.06
N VAL A 427 11.07 9.47 27.84
CA VAL A 427 9.80 8.96 27.31
C VAL A 427 9.52 7.60 27.95
N LEU A 428 8.49 7.53 28.80
CA LEU A 428 8.06 6.29 29.45
C LEU A 428 7.42 5.32 28.45
N GLY A 429 6.78 5.87 27.42
CA GLY A 429 6.22 5.13 26.30
C GLY A 429 5.07 5.87 25.63
N LEU A 430 4.43 5.20 24.67
CA LEU A 430 3.36 5.75 23.85
C LEU A 430 2.01 5.09 24.14
N VAL A 431 0.94 5.89 24.12
CA VAL A 431 -0.44 5.41 24.18
C VAL A 431 -1.08 5.65 22.81
N LEU A 432 -1.50 4.56 22.15
CA LEU A 432 -2.16 4.65 20.86
C LEU A 432 -3.66 4.85 21.05
N THR A 433 -4.24 5.89 20.44
CA THR A 433 -5.69 6.14 20.50
C THR A 433 -6.32 5.99 19.12
N ARG A 434 -7.64 5.74 19.11
CA ARG A 434 -8.44 5.50 17.90
C ARG A 434 -7.92 4.35 17.05
N VAL A 435 -7.52 3.26 17.70
CA VAL A 435 -7.10 2.04 17.01
C VAL A 435 -8.28 1.45 16.22
N PRO A 436 -8.16 1.25 14.89
CA PRO A 436 -9.27 0.77 14.08
C PRO A 436 -9.72 -0.64 14.47
N GLN A 437 -11.01 -0.80 14.78
CA GLN A 437 -11.68 -2.06 15.08
C GLN A 437 -11.84 -2.92 13.79
N LYS A 438 -10.77 -3.55 13.31
CA LYS A 438 -10.89 -4.65 12.32
C LYS A 438 -10.96 -5.99 13.04
N ARG A 439 -12.01 -6.78 12.74
CA ARG A 439 -12.44 -8.06 13.38
C ARG A 439 -11.37 -9.14 13.67
N GLY A 440 -10.13 -9.01 13.23
CA GLY A 440 -9.01 -9.90 13.60
C GLY A 440 -7.81 -9.20 14.24
N THR A 441 -7.72 -7.87 14.14
CA THR A 441 -6.58 -7.09 14.65
C THR A 441 -6.72 -6.85 16.13
N TYR A 442 -7.93 -6.61 16.65
CA TYR A 442 -8.17 -6.37 18.08
C TYR A 442 -7.77 -7.57 18.95
N TYR A 443 -8.14 -8.79 18.54
CA TYR A 443 -7.70 -10.02 19.21
C TYR A 443 -6.20 -10.27 19.04
N ALA A 444 -5.61 -10.01 17.87
CA ALA A 444 -4.16 -10.11 17.69
C ALA A 444 -3.37 -9.07 18.52
N TYR A 445 -3.93 -7.87 18.74
CA TYR A 445 -3.36 -6.85 19.62
C TYR A 445 -3.36 -7.29 21.09
N GLN A 446 -4.39 -8.01 21.52
CA GLN A 446 -4.49 -8.54 22.90
C GLN A 446 -3.59 -9.78 23.09
N TYR A 447 -3.43 -10.63 22.07
CA TYR A 447 -2.63 -11.86 22.15
C TYR A 447 -1.13 -11.68 21.88
N ALA A 448 -0.70 -10.66 21.13
CA ALA A 448 0.73 -10.47 20.81
C ALA A 448 1.61 -10.09 22.03
N TYR A 449 1.01 -9.78 23.18
CA TYR A 449 1.73 -9.49 24.42
C TYR A 449 1.84 -10.70 25.37
N GLU A 450 1.04 -11.75 25.16
CA GLU A 450 1.10 -12.95 26.01
C GLU A 450 2.33 -13.82 25.68
N SER A 451 2.96 -13.63 24.51
CA SER A 451 4.12 -14.42 24.08
C SER A 451 5.49 -13.86 24.50
N ASP A 452 5.58 -12.64 25.03
CA ASP A 452 6.86 -12.01 25.41
C ASP A 452 7.13 -12.00 26.93
N VAL A 453 6.32 -12.69 27.73
CA VAL A 453 6.65 -12.99 29.12
C VAL A 453 7.70 -14.10 29.13
N VAL A 454 8.97 -13.70 29.10
CA VAL A 454 10.10 -14.60 29.40
C VAL A 454 9.92 -15.11 30.82
N GLU A 455 9.45 -16.35 30.97
CA GLU A 455 9.47 -17.06 32.25
C GLU A 455 10.90 -17.04 32.79
N PRO A 456 11.15 -16.60 34.04
CA PRO A 456 12.46 -16.71 34.63
C PRO A 456 12.81 -18.19 34.73
N THR A 457 13.78 -18.62 33.91
CA THR A 457 14.31 -19.97 33.92
C THR A 457 14.78 -20.28 35.34
N SER A 458 14.01 -21.10 36.05
CA SER A 458 14.39 -21.59 37.36
C SER A 458 15.65 -22.42 37.20
N ALA A 459 16.77 -21.89 37.70
CA ALA A 459 18.05 -22.56 37.74
C ALA A 459 17.92 -23.85 38.56
N ARG A 460 17.78 -24.97 37.86
CA ARG A 460 17.69 -26.30 38.44
C ARG A 460 19.06 -26.66 39.02
N ARG A 461 19.18 -26.51 40.35
CA ARG A 461 20.29 -26.98 41.18
C ARG A 461 20.66 -28.42 40.78
N SER A 462 21.87 -28.59 40.25
CA SER A 462 22.49 -29.89 40.05
C SER A 462 22.88 -30.48 41.41
N GLN A 463 22.12 -31.46 41.91
CA GLN A 463 22.62 -32.41 42.89
C GLN A 463 22.97 -33.71 42.17
N GLY A 464 24.26 -34.01 42.11
CA GLY A 464 24.77 -35.32 41.77
C GLY A 464 24.49 -36.32 42.89
N GLY A 465 24.12 -37.53 42.50
CA GLY A 465 23.93 -38.67 43.39
C GLY A 465 23.85 -39.96 42.59
N ARG A 466 24.97 -40.68 42.54
CA ARG A 466 25.14 -42.00 41.93
C ARG A 466 24.26 -43.04 42.65
N SER A 467 23.71 -44.00 41.90
CA SER A 467 23.99 -45.45 41.99
C SER A 467 22.77 -46.35 41.74
N SER A 468 22.86 -47.13 40.65
CA SER A 468 22.54 -48.56 40.51
C SER A 468 21.38 -49.21 41.29
N SER A 469 20.44 -49.82 40.57
CA SER A 469 20.36 -51.29 40.33
C SER A 469 18.91 -51.78 40.18
N ALA A 470 18.73 -52.73 39.23
CA ALA A 470 17.75 -53.84 39.14
C ALA A 470 16.25 -53.56 39.40
N GLY A 471 15.27 -54.08 38.65
CA GLY A 471 15.22 -55.14 37.66
C GLY A 471 13.74 -55.52 37.41
N GLY A 472 13.52 -56.44 36.46
CA GLY A 472 12.27 -57.21 36.31
C GLY A 472 11.18 -56.54 35.45
N ALA A 473 11.01 -56.85 34.16
CA ALA A 473 10.54 -58.09 33.52
C ALA A 473 9.00 -58.24 33.39
N SER A 474 8.63 -58.79 32.23
CA SER A 474 7.35 -59.40 31.79
C SER A 474 6.32 -58.47 31.12
N THR A 475 6.09 -58.50 29.80
CA THR A 475 5.55 -59.50 28.82
C THR A 475 4.03 -59.61 28.70
N ARG A 476 3.58 -59.45 27.45
CA ARG A 476 2.41 -60.03 26.74
C ARG A 476 1.02 -59.51 27.14
N GLY A 477 0.04 -59.37 26.26
CA GLY A 477 -0.17 -59.76 24.85
C GLY A 477 -1.25 -58.85 24.23
N ARG A 478 -1.21 -58.57 22.93
CA ARG A 478 -1.83 -59.32 21.82
C ARG A 478 -3.36 -59.43 21.93
N GLY A 479 -4.08 -58.81 20.99
CA GLY A 479 -5.52 -59.07 20.81
C GLY A 479 -6.18 -58.12 19.82
N GLN A 480 -6.23 -58.52 18.55
CA GLN A 480 -6.95 -57.87 17.44
C GLN A 480 -8.47 -58.05 17.52
N SER A 481 -9.14 -57.17 16.75
CA SER A 481 -10.37 -57.39 15.95
C SER A 481 -11.69 -57.65 16.69
N ASN A 482 -12.70 -56.81 16.45
CA ASN A 482 -13.70 -56.96 15.37
C ASN A 482 -14.88 -56.00 15.64
N GLN A 483 -15.22 -55.15 14.67
CA GLN A 483 -16.42 -55.23 13.82
C GLN A 483 -17.79 -54.98 14.49
N LYS A 484 -18.47 -54.01 13.87
CA LYS A 484 -19.88 -53.98 13.43
C LYS A 484 -20.94 -53.30 14.31
N ALA A 485 -21.56 -52.31 13.63
CA ALA A 485 -23.01 -52.11 13.46
C ALA A 485 -23.71 -51.37 14.63
N LEU A 486 -24.75 -50.55 14.48
CA LEU A 486 -25.83 -50.37 13.49
C LEU A 486 -26.37 -48.93 13.60
N THR A 487 -26.98 -48.44 12.50
CA THR A 487 -28.30 -47.75 12.40
C THR A 487 -28.64 -46.67 13.44
N GLY A 488 -28.93 -45.41 13.12
CA GLY A 488 -29.79 -44.87 12.07
C GLY A 488 -31.14 -44.43 12.68
N MET A 489 -31.45 -43.14 12.73
CA MET A 489 -32.80 -42.60 12.50
C MET A 489 -32.84 -41.07 12.55
N ARG A 490 -33.57 -40.53 11.56
CA ARG A 490 -34.06 -39.15 11.43
C ARG A 490 -35.01 -38.79 12.58
N PHE A 491 -35.19 -37.50 12.86
CA PHE A 491 -36.46 -36.81 12.55
C PHE A 491 -36.30 -35.28 12.69
N ARG A 492 -36.75 -34.62 11.61
CA ARG A 492 -37.27 -33.25 11.42
C ARG A 492 -36.57 -32.04 12.03
#